data_AF-A0A2E2DYK1-F1
#
_entry.id   AF-A0A2E2DYK1-F1
#
_cell.length_a   1.000
_cell.length_b   1.000
_cell.length_c   1.000
_cell.angle_alpha   90.00
_cell.angle_beta   90.00
_cell.angle_gamma   90.00
#
_symmetry.space_group_name_H-M   'P 1'
#
loop_
_entity.id
_entity.type
_entity.pdbx_description
1 polymer ?
#
loop_
_entity_poly.entity_id
_entity_poly.type
_entity_poly.pdbx_seq_one_letter_code
_entity_poly.pdbx_strand_id
1 'polypeptide(L)'
;MSPNRTLFKSCMAAILLVSVALLPQPSVSAPPGPDGNRGHLNRLLHDQAVIEYLGLTDQQAQSAQAVSNDVLEKHRAAFDKALSPETKAERVPLVKQVFISVNKDTFDGLASVMNASQYERLQQIEMQTFGIRAFDRPTVVEYLKLTPTQRKDLNALARSMGEKLSGIHRSSDLSAEDKKAAAGKIRRDGLHQARQFIGPDQWVKWELLIGAEFQQ
;
A
#
# COMPACT_ATOMS: atom_id res chain seq x y z
N MET A 1 -8.61 -61.43 -49.08
CA MET A 1 -7.63 -60.58 -48.38
C MET A 1 -8.20 -60.25 -47.01
N SER A 2 -8.22 -61.31 -46.21
CA SER A 2 -8.26 -61.40 -44.75
C SER A 2 -7.56 -60.26 -43.96
N PRO A 3 -7.77 -60.12 -42.63
CA PRO A 3 -9.01 -60.44 -41.89
C PRO A 3 -9.22 -59.64 -40.56
N ASN A 4 -10.36 -59.74 -39.86
CA ASN A 4 -10.61 -60.49 -38.60
C ASN A 4 -10.91 -59.60 -37.37
N ARG A 5 -12.16 -59.65 -36.90
CA ARG A 5 -12.65 -60.45 -35.74
C ARG A 5 -12.33 -59.88 -34.35
N THR A 6 -13.23 -59.01 -33.88
CA THR A 6 -14.00 -59.13 -32.62
C THR A 6 -14.08 -60.52 -31.98
N LEU A 7 -13.49 -60.66 -30.78
CA LEU A 7 -13.84 -61.63 -29.71
C LEU A 7 -13.51 -61.01 -28.33
N PHE A 8 -14.53 -60.52 -27.59
CA PHE A 8 -14.92 -60.90 -26.22
C PHE A 8 -13.82 -61.51 -25.35
N LYS A 9 -13.56 -60.90 -24.18
CA LYS A 9 -13.29 -61.54 -22.87
C LYS A 9 -13.38 -60.52 -21.72
N SER A 10 -14.51 -60.48 -20.99
CA SER A 10 -14.63 -60.46 -19.52
C SER A 10 -13.33 -60.61 -18.72
N CYS A 11 -12.98 -59.58 -17.94
CA CYS A 11 -12.06 -59.62 -16.80
C CYS A 11 -12.63 -58.68 -15.71
N MET A 12 -13.18 -59.24 -14.64
CA MET A 12 -12.61 -59.25 -13.28
C MET A 12 -12.44 -57.87 -12.59
N ALA A 13 -13.49 -57.43 -11.88
CA ALA A 13 -13.46 -56.80 -10.55
C ALA A 13 -12.13 -56.92 -9.76
N ALA A 14 -11.43 -55.78 -9.64
CA ALA A 14 -10.52 -55.44 -8.55
C ALA A 14 -10.97 -54.12 -7.89
N ILE A 15 -11.65 -54.23 -6.74
CA ILE A 15 -11.89 -53.15 -5.79
C ILE A 15 -10.54 -52.71 -5.19
N LEU A 16 -10.02 -51.58 -5.66
CA LEU A 16 -8.93 -50.83 -5.02
C LEU A 16 -9.54 -49.79 -4.06
N LEU A 17 -9.57 -50.12 -2.76
CA LEU A 17 -9.65 -49.15 -1.67
C LEU A 17 -8.51 -48.12 -1.80
N VAL A 18 -8.84 -46.93 -2.30
CA VAL A 18 -7.97 -45.74 -2.24
C VAL A 18 -8.29 -45.00 -0.94
N SER A 19 -7.53 -45.29 0.11
CA SER A 19 -7.36 -44.40 1.24
C SER A 19 -6.81 -43.05 0.78
N VAL A 20 -7.68 -42.05 0.69
CA VAL A 20 -7.30 -40.64 0.52
C VAL A 20 -6.83 -40.11 1.87
N ALA A 21 -5.52 -40.19 2.14
CA ALA A 21 -4.89 -39.32 3.11
C ALA A 21 -5.17 -37.85 2.74
N LEU A 22 -6.08 -37.22 3.49
CA LEU A 22 -6.29 -35.78 3.52
C LEU A 22 -5.05 -35.14 4.16
N LEU A 23 -4.06 -34.77 3.33
CA LEU A 23 -3.01 -33.87 3.79
C LEU A 23 -3.63 -32.46 3.86
N PRO A 24 -3.45 -31.70 4.94
CA PRO A 24 -3.84 -30.30 4.97
C PRO A 24 -3.14 -29.57 3.83
N GLN A 25 -3.93 -29.10 2.86
CA GLN A 25 -3.39 -28.26 1.80
C GLN A 25 -3.05 -26.90 2.43
N PRO A 26 -1.91 -26.28 2.08
CA PRO A 26 -1.69 -24.89 2.43
C PRO A 26 -2.88 -24.09 1.89
N SER A 27 -3.63 -23.48 2.80
CA SER A 27 -4.58 -22.43 2.48
C SER A 27 -3.85 -21.37 1.66
N VAL A 28 -4.07 -21.40 0.35
CA VAL A 28 -3.65 -20.30 -0.53
C VAL A 28 -4.71 -19.24 -0.28
N SER A 29 -4.45 -18.38 0.71
CA SER A 29 -5.22 -17.16 0.93
C SER A 29 -5.46 -16.51 -0.43
N ALA A 30 -6.73 -16.34 -0.81
CA ALA A 30 -7.13 -15.65 -2.03
C ALA A 30 -6.26 -14.40 -2.23
N PRO A 31 -5.78 -14.10 -3.45
CA PRO A 31 -5.07 -12.86 -3.72
C PRO A 31 -5.98 -11.71 -3.33
N PRO A 32 -5.61 -10.87 -2.39
CA PRO A 32 -6.52 -9.81 -1.96
C PRO A 32 -6.83 -8.83 -3.09
N GLY A 33 -8.07 -8.31 -3.07
CA GLY A 33 -8.70 -7.50 -4.12
C GLY A 33 -8.01 -6.19 -4.54
N PRO A 34 -8.51 -5.56 -5.63
CA PRO A 34 -7.81 -4.47 -6.33
C PRO A 34 -7.83 -3.10 -5.63
N ASP A 35 -8.55 -2.95 -4.51
CA ASP A 35 -8.79 -1.66 -3.85
C ASP A 35 -8.51 -1.72 -2.34
N GLY A 36 -7.32 -1.26 -1.92
CA GLY A 36 -7.24 -0.19 -0.91
C GLY A 36 -7.31 -0.58 0.57
N ASN A 37 -7.36 -1.88 0.91
CA ASN A 37 -7.57 -2.34 2.29
C ASN A 37 -6.33 -2.95 2.95
N ARG A 38 -5.17 -2.95 2.27
CA ARG A 38 -3.95 -3.54 2.80
C ARG A 38 -3.14 -2.56 3.65
N GLY A 39 -3.56 -1.33 3.95
CA GLY A 39 -2.64 -0.37 4.59
C GLY A 39 -1.56 0.11 3.62
N HIS A 40 -1.20 1.39 3.70
CA HIS A 40 -0.19 1.98 2.84
C HIS A 40 1.22 1.38 3.07
N LEU A 41 1.63 1.20 4.34
CA LEU A 41 2.92 0.60 4.71
C LEU A 41 3.07 -0.88 4.33
N ASN A 42 2.03 -1.69 4.46
CA ASN A 42 2.06 -3.10 4.06
C ASN A 42 2.44 -3.23 2.57
N ARG A 43 1.87 -2.37 1.70
CA ARG A 43 2.24 -2.37 0.28
C ARG A 43 3.73 -2.07 0.07
N LEU A 44 4.29 -1.10 0.79
CA LEU A 44 5.73 -0.79 0.71
C LEU A 44 6.59 -1.97 1.18
N LEU A 45 6.22 -2.61 2.29
CA LEU A 45 6.99 -3.73 2.85
C LEU A 45 6.92 -5.02 2.01
N HIS A 46 5.96 -5.10 1.10
CA HIS A 46 5.84 -6.20 0.13
C HIS A 46 6.34 -5.82 -1.27
N ASP A 47 6.84 -4.59 -1.47
CA ASP A 47 7.42 -4.16 -2.74
C ASP A 47 8.91 -4.54 -2.78
N GLN A 48 9.30 -5.37 -3.76
CA GLN A 48 10.66 -5.87 -3.89
C GLN A 48 11.69 -4.74 -4.05
N ALA A 49 11.38 -3.71 -4.85
CA ALA A 49 12.25 -2.55 -5.00
C ALA A 49 12.49 -1.83 -3.66
N VAL A 50 11.46 -1.69 -2.82
CA VAL A 50 11.63 -1.12 -1.46
C VAL A 50 12.52 -2.02 -0.61
N ILE A 51 12.25 -3.32 -0.56
CA ILE A 51 13.04 -4.28 0.22
C ILE A 51 14.53 -4.21 -0.17
N GLU A 52 14.84 -4.26 -1.47
CA GLU A 52 16.20 -4.19 -1.98
C GLU A 52 16.84 -2.85 -1.67
N TYR A 53 16.10 -1.75 -1.83
CA TYR A 53 16.59 -0.41 -1.55
C TYR A 53 16.95 -0.22 -0.08
N LEU A 54 16.14 -0.78 0.83
CA LEU A 54 16.42 -0.75 2.26
C LEU A 54 17.53 -1.74 2.65
N GLY A 55 17.93 -2.64 1.76
CA GLY A 55 18.94 -3.65 2.04
C GLY A 55 18.48 -4.61 3.14
N LEU A 56 17.18 -4.93 3.18
CA LEU A 56 16.69 -5.88 4.17
C LEU A 56 17.20 -7.27 3.80
N THR A 57 17.77 -7.96 4.77
CA THR A 57 17.99 -9.41 4.64
C THR A 57 16.67 -10.14 4.43
N ASP A 58 16.73 -11.37 3.92
CA ASP A 58 15.53 -12.20 3.69
C ASP A 58 14.73 -12.40 4.99
N GLN A 59 15.43 -12.65 6.11
CA GLN A 59 14.81 -12.77 7.42
C GLN A 59 14.14 -11.45 7.85
N GLN A 60 14.83 -10.30 7.78
CA GLN A 60 14.23 -8.99 8.05
C GLN A 60 13.00 -8.71 7.17
N ALA A 61 13.08 -8.92 5.85
CA ALA A 61 11.92 -8.76 4.95
C ALA A 61 10.74 -9.65 5.36
N GLN A 62 10.97 -10.94 5.63
CA GLN A 62 9.90 -11.83 6.07
C GLN A 62 9.29 -11.38 7.40
N SER A 63 10.12 -10.95 8.37
CA SER A 63 9.63 -10.47 9.66
C SER A 63 8.86 -9.15 9.53
N ALA A 64 9.36 -8.19 8.73
CA ALA A 64 8.67 -6.93 8.43
C ALA A 64 7.29 -7.17 7.77
N GLN A 65 7.22 -8.12 6.83
CA GLN A 65 5.95 -8.49 6.18
C GLN A 65 4.99 -9.12 7.18
N ALA A 66 5.47 -10.02 8.04
CA ALA A 66 4.66 -10.66 9.09
C ALA A 66 4.10 -9.61 10.05
N VAL A 67 4.95 -8.71 10.59
CA VAL A 67 4.52 -7.56 11.41
C VAL A 67 3.40 -6.78 10.71
N SER A 68 3.58 -6.37 9.45
CA SER A 68 2.55 -5.59 8.76
C SER A 68 1.25 -6.37 8.55
N ASN A 69 1.32 -7.69 8.31
CA ASN A 69 0.13 -8.51 8.13
C ASN A 69 -0.61 -8.70 9.46
N ASP A 70 0.11 -8.93 10.55
CA ASP A 70 -0.49 -9.11 11.88
C ASP A 70 -1.15 -7.81 12.35
N VAL A 71 -0.50 -6.65 12.15
CA VAL A 71 -1.13 -5.35 12.41
C VAL A 71 -2.41 -5.20 11.61
N LEU A 72 -2.43 -5.47 10.29
CA LEU A 72 -3.66 -5.36 9.53
C LEU A 72 -4.77 -6.29 10.06
N GLU A 73 -4.43 -7.53 10.40
CA GLU A 73 -5.39 -8.48 10.95
C GLU A 73 -5.95 -7.96 12.29
N LYS A 74 -5.08 -7.41 13.15
CA LYS A 74 -5.47 -6.81 14.43
C LYS A 74 -6.46 -5.66 14.25
N HIS A 75 -6.32 -4.87 13.17
CA HIS A 75 -7.20 -3.73 12.87
C HIS A 75 -8.38 -4.08 11.97
N ARG A 76 -8.61 -5.37 11.66
CA ARG A 76 -9.64 -5.79 10.70
C ARG A 76 -11.04 -5.33 11.12
N ALA A 77 -11.40 -5.56 12.39
CA ALA A 77 -12.71 -5.16 12.91
C ALA A 77 -12.89 -3.62 12.90
N ALA A 78 -11.84 -2.88 13.25
CA ALA A 78 -11.83 -1.41 13.16
C ALA A 78 -12.07 -0.94 11.71
N PHE A 79 -11.39 -1.50 10.71
CA PHE A 79 -11.68 -1.23 9.30
C PHE A 79 -13.13 -1.55 8.92
N ASP A 80 -13.65 -2.72 9.32
CA ASP A 80 -15.03 -3.11 8.99
C ASP A 80 -16.03 -2.08 9.56
N LYS A 81 -15.80 -1.64 10.81
CA LYS A 81 -16.59 -0.58 11.44
C LYS A 81 -16.42 0.77 10.74
N ALA A 82 -15.20 1.18 10.42
CA ALA A 82 -14.93 2.43 9.70
C ALA A 82 -15.53 2.47 8.28
N LEU A 83 -15.72 1.32 7.64
CA LEU A 83 -16.30 1.21 6.30
C LEU A 83 -17.82 1.00 6.31
N SER A 84 -18.43 0.69 7.45
CA SER A 84 -19.87 0.47 7.58
C SER A 84 -20.76 1.70 7.33
N PRO A 85 -20.34 2.96 7.55
CA PRO A 85 -21.21 4.09 7.24
C PRO A 85 -21.57 4.18 5.76
N GLU A 86 -22.78 4.64 5.49
CA GLU A 86 -23.34 4.64 4.14
C GLU A 86 -22.70 5.74 3.27
N THR A 87 -22.37 6.87 3.88
CA THR A 87 -21.87 8.03 3.14
C THR A 87 -20.36 8.15 3.19
N LYS A 88 -19.78 8.64 2.09
CA LYS A 88 -18.34 8.90 2.01
C LYS A 88 -17.90 9.92 3.07
N ALA A 89 -18.70 10.97 3.30
CA ALA A 89 -18.41 12.00 4.29
C ALA A 89 -18.25 11.41 5.71
N GLU A 90 -19.03 10.41 6.08
CA GLU A 90 -18.85 9.76 7.39
C GLU A 90 -17.71 8.73 7.39
N ARG A 91 -17.52 7.96 6.30
CA ARG A 91 -16.45 6.94 6.23
C ARG A 91 -15.05 7.53 6.26
N VAL A 92 -14.83 8.63 5.53
CA VAL A 92 -13.48 9.21 5.32
C VAL A 92 -12.75 9.52 6.64
N PRO A 93 -13.34 10.25 7.62
CA PRO A 93 -12.65 10.53 8.86
C PRO A 93 -12.37 9.26 9.69
N LEU A 94 -13.29 8.28 9.72
CA LEU A 94 -13.08 7.03 10.47
C LEU A 94 -11.96 6.18 9.87
N VAL A 95 -11.99 5.98 8.55
CA VAL A 95 -10.92 5.25 7.84
C VAL A 95 -9.58 5.95 8.06
N LYS A 96 -9.53 7.29 8.01
CA LYS A 96 -8.31 8.06 8.26
C LYS A 96 -7.74 7.75 9.65
N GLN A 97 -8.56 7.71 10.69
CA GLN A 97 -8.12 7.37 12.05
C GLN A 97 -7.56 5.95 12.12
N VAL A 98 -8.27 4.95 11.59
CA VAL A 98 -7.76 3.57 11.50
C VAL A 98 -6.41 3.52 10.76
N PHE A 99 -6.25 4.23 9.63
CA PHE A 99 -4.96 4.24 8.90
C PHE A 99 -3.82 4.84 9.73
N ILE A 100 -4.09 5.89 10.53
CA ILE A 100 -3.10 6.46 11.44
C ILE A 100 -2.66 5.40 12.47
N SER A 101 -3.62 4.73 13.10
CA SER A 101 -3.34 3.67 14.09
C SER A 101 -2.55 2.50 13.48
N VAL A 102 -2.99 1.96 12.33
CA VAL A 102 -2.23 0.93 11.59
C VAL A 102 -0.79 1.36 11.34
N ASN A 103 -0.57 2.58 10.82
CA ASN A 103 0.79 3.02 10.48
C ASN A 103 1.67 3.11 11.73
N LYS A 104 1.15 3.72 12.80
CA LYS A 104 1.83 3.79 14.09
C LYS A 104 2.19 2.39 14.61
N ASP A 105 1.22 1.48 14.75
CA ASP A 105 1.48 0.14 15.27
C ASP A 105 2.43 -0.68 14.38
N THR A 106 2.40 -0.47 13.05
CA THR A 106 3.36 -1.11 12.14
C THR A 106 4.77 -0.59 12.40
N PHE A 107 4.97 0.73 12.48
CA PHE A 107 6.28 1.29 12.80
C PHE A 107 6.78 0.82 14.18
N ASP A 108 5.95 0.83 15.23
CA ASP A 108 6.34 0.30 16.54
C ASP A 108 6.85 -1.17 16.45
N GLY A 109 6.13 -2.06 15.77
CA GLY A 109 6.58 -3.45 15.55
C GLY A 109 7.83 -3.60 14.67
N LEU A 110 8.16 -2.62 13.82
CA LEU A 110 9.38 -2.66 12.99
C LEU A 110 10.65 -2.24 13.74
N ALA A 111 10.54 -1.63 14.93
CA ALA A 111 11.71 -1.10 15.64
C ALA A 111 12.73 -2.17 16.05
N SER A 112 12.28 -3.40 16.30
CA SER A 112 13.15 -4.55 16.60
C SER A 112 13.61 -5.33 15.35
N VAL A 113 12.96 -5.13 14.20
CA VAL A 113 13.27 -5.84 12.94
C VAL A 113 14.33 -5.11 12.12
N MET A 114 14.29 -3.78 12.15
CA MET A 114 15.13 -2.91 11.34
C MET A 114 16.12 -2.16 12.22
N ASN A 115 17.36 -2.02 11.76
CA ASN A 115 18.27 -1.05 12.35
C ASN A 115 17.78 0.40 12.15
N ALA A 116 18.43 1.36 12.83
CA ALA A 116 18.00 2.75 12.86
C ALA A 116 17.95 3.40 11.46
N SER A 117 19.00 3.20 10.64
CA SER A 117 19.08 3.74 9.28
C SER A 117 17.96 3.19 8.38
N GLN A 118 17.70 1.87 8.40
CA GLN A 118 16.62 1.27 7.62
C GLN A 118 15.24 1.78 8.06
N TYR A 119 15.04 1.94 9.38
CA TYR A 119 13.79 2.41 9.96
C TYR A 119 13.49 3.86 9.56
N GLU A 120 14.45 4.75 9.77
CA GLU A 120 14.40 6.15 9.34
C GLU A 120 14.15 6.23 7.83
N ARG A 121 14.89 5.45 7.02
CA ARG A 121 14.72 5.50 5.57
C ARG A 121 13.32 5.04 5.13
N LEU A 122 12.74 4.02 5.78
CA LEU A 122 11.36 3.62 5.51
C LEU A 122 10.37 4.74 5.84
N GLN A 123 10.56 5.46 6.95
CA GLN A 123 9.70 6.62 7.29
C GLN A 123 9.76 7.70 6.21
N GLN A 124 10.95 7.97 5.69
CA GLN A 124 11.13 8.91 4.59
C GLN A 124 10.43 8.44 3.32
N ILE A 125 10.56 7.16 2.93
CA ILE A 125 9.87 6.61 1.76
C ILE A 125 8.35 6.72 1.92
N GLU A 126 7.82 6.39 3.11
CA GLU A 126 6.39 6.49 3.42
C GLU A 126 5.85 7.91 3.33
N MET A 127 6.61 8.89 3.83
CA MET A 127 6.31 10.29 3.65
C MET A 127 6.32 10.70 2.16
N GLN A 128 7.28 10.23 1.37
CA GLN A 128 7.37 10.56 -0.06
C GLN A 128 6.17 10.04 -0.85
N THR A 129 5.69 8.85 -0.54
CA THR A 129 4.55 8.23 -1.22
C THR A 129 3.22 8.90 -0.86
N PHE A 130 3.10 9.53 0.31
CA PHE A 130 1.96 10.40 0.61
C PHE A 130 1.94 11.66 -0.26
N GLY A 131 3.12 12.19 -0.61
CA GLY A 131 3.25 13.37 -1.45
C GLY A 131 2.53 14.56 -0.83
N ILE A 132 1.70 15.27 -1.61
CA ILE A 132 1.00 16.46 -1.11
C ILE A 132 0.08 16.19 0.10
N ARG A 133 -0.47 14.97 0.21
CA ARG A 133 -1.35 14.62 1.33
C ARG A 133 -0.61 14.56 2.67
N ALA A 134 0.71 14.38 2.67
CA ALA A 134 1.51 14.41 3.89
C ALA A 134 1.38 15.74 4.66
N PHE A 135 1.10 16.86 3.97
CA PHE A 135 0.99 18.16 4.63
C PHE A 135 -0.24 18.30 5.55
N ASP A 136 -1.22 17.39 5.46
CA ASP A 136 -2.37 17.31 6.38
C ASP A 136 -2.11 16.38 7.58
N ARG A 137 -0.92 15.75 7.67
CA ARG A 137 -0.64 14.83 8.77
C ARG A 137 -0.29 15.63 10.03
N PRO A 138 -0.85 15.30 11.20
CA PRO A 138 -0.61 16.06 12.42
C PRO A 138 0.88 16.26 12.74
N THR A 139 1.68 15.20 12.59
CA THR A 139 3.13 15.24 12.83
C THR A 139 3.87 16.18 11.88
N VAL A 140 3.48 16.22 10.60
CA VAL A 140 4.05 17.14 9.61
C VAL A 140 3.61 18.58 9.86
N VAL A 141 2.34 18.78 10.24
CA VAL A 141 1.80 20.10 10.54
C VAL A 141 2.53 20.73 11.72
N GLU A 142 2.73 19.96 12.79
CA GLU A 142 3.51 20.34 13.95
C GLU A 142 4.98 20.58 13.59
N TYR A 143 5.66 19.61 12.96
CA TYR A 143 7.08 19.71 12.60
C TYR A 143 7.39 20.92 11.69
N LEU A 144 6.50 21.21 10.73
CA LEU A 144 6.65 22.35 9.81
C LEU A 144 6.04 23.64 10.33
N LYS A 145 5.33 23.61 11.46
CA LYS A 145 4.60 24.74 12.03
C LYS A 145 3.70 25.40 10.98
N LEU A 146 2.87 24.60 10.30
CA LEU A 146 2.05 25.11 9.20
C LEU A 146 0.92 25.99 9.75
N THR A 147 0.83 27.23 9.27
CA THR A 147 -0.26 28.15 9.66
C THR A 147 -1.61 27.67 9.12
N PRO A 148 -2.74 28.10 9.72
CA PRO A 148 -4.06 27.79 9.17
C PRO A 148 -4.21 28.14 7.67
N THR A 149 -3.69 29.28 7.24
CA THR A 149 -3.71 29.72 5.83
C THR A 149 -2.93 28.77 4.93
N GLN A 150 -1.68 28.43 5.30
CA GLN A 150 -0.86 27.48 4.54
C GLN A 150 -1.54 26.12 4.41
N ARG A 151 -2.17 25.62 5.50
CA ARG A 151 -2.90 24.35 5.47
C ARG A 151 -4.09 24.39 4.52
N LYS A 152 -4.88 25.48 4.56
CA LYS A 152 -6.00 25.71 3.63
C LYS A 152 -5.52 25.66 2.18
N ASP A 153 -4.45 26.39 1.84
CA ASP A 153 -3.93 26.43 0.47
C ASP A 153 -3.38 25.06 0.00
N LEU A 154 -2.63 24.35 0.87
CA LEU A 154 -2.12 23.00 0.58
C LEU A 154 -3.27 22.00 0.39
N ASN A 155 -4.28 22.02 1.26
CA ASN A 155 -5.49 21.20 1.09
C ASN A 155 -6.25 21.52 -0.21
N ALA A 156 -6.36 22.79 -0.61
CA ALA A 156 -6.97 23.15 -1.89
C ALA A 156 -6.18 22.57 -3.07
N LEU A 157 -4.84 22.69 -3.02
CA LEU A 157 -3.95 22.05 -3.99
C LEU A 157 -4.14 20.52 -4.01
N ALA A 158 -4.20 19.86 -2.85
CA ALA A 158 -4.36 18.41 -2.78
C ALA A 158 -5.69 17.93 -3.37
N ARG A 159 -6.79 18.63 -3.08
CA ARG A 159 -8.11 18.41 -3.70
C ARG A 159 -8.07 18.56 -5.23
N SER A 160 -7.52 19.65 -5.76
CA SER A 160 -7.37 19.85 -7.21
C SER A 160 -6.55 18.72 -7.87
N MET A 161 -5.45 18.31 -7.24
CA MET A 161 -4.66 17.18 -7.70
C MET A 161 -5.46 15.87 -7.68
N GLY A 162 -6.15 15.57 -6.57
CA GLY A 162 -7.05 14.43 -6.42
C GLY A 162 -8.08 14.34 -7.56
N GLU A 163 -8.78 15.44 -7.87
CA GLU A 163 -9.70 15.52 -9.02
C GLU A 163 -9.01 15.18 -10.35
N LYS A 164 -7.83 15.76 -10.64
CA LYS A 164 -7.07 15.45 -11.87
C LYS A 164 -6.65 13.98 -11.92
N LEU A 165 -6.17 13.41 -10.80
CA LEU A 165 -5.73 12.01 -10.73
C LEU A 165 -6.91 11.06 -10.97
N SER A 166 -8.04 11.36 -10.35
CA SER A 166 -9.29 10.64 -10.53
C SER A 166 -9.80 10.73 -11.98
N GLY A 167 -9.68 11.88 -12.66
CA GLY A 167 -9.96 12.00 -14.09
C GLY A 167 -9.07 11.07 -14.96
N ILE A 168 -7.76 11.04 -14.71
CA ILE A 168 -6.83 10.14 -15.43
C ILE A 168 -7.20 8.67 -15.19
N HIS A 169 -7.38 8.27 -13.93
CA HIS A 169 -7.76 6.89 -13.59
C HIS A 169 -9.03 6.44 -14.35
N ARG A 170 -10.03 7.32 -14.49
CA ARG A 170 -11.29 7.02 -15.18
C ARG A 170 -11.24 7.16 -16.70
N SER A 171 -10.18 7.75 -17.26
CA SER A 171 -10.03 7.89 -18.70
C SER A 171 -9.92 6.50 -19.34
N SER A 172 -10.76 6.25 -20.34
CA SER A 172 -10.72 5.08 -21.20
C SER A 172 -9.78 5.26 -22.40
N ASP A 173 -9.36 6.50 -22.69
CA ASP A 173 -8.52 6.85 -23.84
C ASP A 173 -7.02 6.66 -23.59
N LEU A 174 -6.61 6.44 -22.34
CA LEU A 174 -5.20 6.31 -21.96
C LEU A 174 -4.83 4.86 -21.64
N SER A 175 -3.72 4.40 -22.20
CA SER A 175 -3.09 3.15 -21.76
C SER A 175 -2.69 3.24 -20.28
N ALA A 176 -2.48 2.09 -19.64
CA ALA A 176 -1.95 2.04 -18.27
C ALA A 176 -0.63 2.82 -18.10
N GLU A 177 0.31 2.67 -19.03
CA GLU A 177 1.58 3.41 -19.06
C GLU A 177 1.38 4.93 -19.15
N ASP A 178 0.45 5.40 -19.99
CA ASP A 178 0.20 6.83 -20.13
C ASP A 178 -0.48 7.39 -18.87
N LYS A 179 -1.36 6.60 -18.23
CA LYS A 179 -1.97 6.98 -16.95
C LYS A 179 -0.91 7.13 -15.85
N LYS A 180 0.00 6.16 -15.72
CA LYS A 180 1.14 6.22 -14.79
C LYS A 180 1.99 7.47 -15.04
N ALA A 181 2.45 7.72 -16.27
CA ALA A 181 3.22 8.93 -16.60
C ALA A 181 2.45 10.22 -16.27
N ALA A 182 1.16 10.32 -16.63
CA ALA A 182 0.36 11.51 -16.35
C ALA A 182 0.15 11.72 -14.84
N ALA A 183 -0.22 10.68 -14.09
CA ALA A 183 -0.30 10.71 -12.64
C ALA A 183 1.02 11.15 -11.99
N GLY A 184 2.16 10.56 -12.40
CA GLY A 184 3.50 10.96 -11.97
C GLY A 184 3.79 12.45 -12.20
N LYS A 185 3.45 12.98 -13.37
CA LYS A 185 3.60 14.42 -13.67
C LYS A 185 2.74 15.29 -12.76
N ILE A 186 1.46 14.93 -12.56
CA ILE A 186 0.57 15.65 -11.65
C ILE A 186 1.15 15.69 -10.23
N ARG A 187 1.60 14.54 -9.71
CA ARG A 187 2.21 14.45 -8.38
C ARG A 187 3.44 15.35 -8.25
N ARG A 188 4.39 15.29 -9.20
CA ARG A 188 5.59 16.15 -9.20
C ARG A 188 5.25 17.63 -9.28
N ASP A 189 4.38 18.03 -10.22
CA ASP A 189 4.01 19.43 -10.41
C ASP A 189 3.28 19.99 -9.18
N GLY A 190 2.43 19.17 -8.54
CA GLY A 190 1.73 19.56 -7.32
C GLY A 190 2.68 19.78 -6.15
N LEU A 191 3.62 18.87 -5.92
CA LEU A 191 4.66 19.06 -4.93
C LEU A 191 5.54 20.30 -5.22
N HIS A 192 5.89 20.57 -6.48
CA HIS A 192 6.60 21.79 -6.84
C HIS A 192 5.77 23.05 -6.53
N GLN A 193 4.46 23.02 -6.82
CA GLN A 193 3.56 24.13 -6.54
C GLN A 193 3.37 24.36 -5.04
N ALA A 194 3.47 23.32 -4.19
CA ALA A 194 3.42 23.47 -2.73
C ALA A 194 4.48 24.45 -2.19
N ARG A 195 5.65 24.56 -2.83
CA ARG A 195 6.70 25.53 -2.47
C ARG A 195 6.20 26.98 -2.46
N GLN A 196 5.15 27.31 -3.22
CA GLN A 196 4.61 28.67 -3.25
C GLN A 196 3.77 28.99 -2.01
N PHE A 197 3.30 27.96 -1.30
CA PHE A 197 2.45 28.12 -0.12
C PHE A 197 3.20 27.99 1.20
N ILE A 198 4.44 27.52 1.22
CA ILE A 198 5.22 27.33 2.44
C ILE A 198 6.54 28.10 2.32
N GLY A 199 7.02 28.67 3.43
CA GLY A 199 8.24 29.48 3.41
C GLY A 199 9.51 28.66 3.10
N PRO A 200 10.61 29.31 2.68
CA PRO A 200 11.87 28.62 2.37
C PRO A 200 12.37 27.70 3.50
N ASP A 201 12.30 28.15 4.76
CA ASP A 201 12.77 27.34 5.90
C ASP A 201 11.90 26.08 6.14
N GLN A 202 10.58 26.20 5.97
CA GLN A 202 9.67 25.04 6.05
C GLN A 202 9.92 24.06 4.91
N TRP A 203 10.27 24.57 3.73
CA TRP A 203 10.62 23.73 2.59
C TRP A 203 11.89 22.92 2.84
N VAL A 204 12.93 23.53 3.40
CA VAL A 204 14.14 22.81 3.81
C VAL A 204 13.81 21.70 4.82
N LYS A 205 12.99 22.00 5.84
CA LYS A 205 12.54 20.97 6.80
C LYS A 205 11.75 19.85 6.12
N TRP A 206 10.95 20.18 5.11
CA TRP A 206 10.23 19.19 4.32
C TRP A 206 11.20 18.27 3.57
N GLU A 207 12.23 18.81 2.91
CA GLU A 207 13.25 18.02 2.21
C GLU A 207 14.03 17.11 3.17
N LEU A 208 14.38 17.58 4.37
CA LEU A 208 15.01 16.74 5.39
C LEU A 208 14.09 15.61 5.86
N LEU A 209 12.79 15.92 6.06
CA LEU A 209 11.81 14.94 6.51
C LEU A 209 11.61 13.80 5.50
N ILE A 210 11.64 14.12 4.20
CA ILE A 210 11.40 13.13 3.15
C ILE A 210 12.69 12.49 2.63
N GLY A 211 13.86 13.02 3.01
CA GLY A 211 15.16 12.61 2.50
C GLY A 211 15.27 12.59 0.96
N ALA A 212 16.35 11.98 0.46
CA ALA A 212 16.60 11.80 -0.98
C ALA A 212 15.46 11.05 -1.67
N GLU A 213 15.07 11.45 -2.88
CA GLU A 213 14.02 10.80 -3.68
C GLU A 213 14.24 9.29 -3.83
N PHE A 214 13.24 8.51 -3.48
CA PHE A 214 13.13 7.10 -3.82
C PHE A 214 12.56 6.94 -5.24
N GLN A 215 13.35 6.38 -6.16
CA GLN A 215 12.92 6.11 -7.54
C GLN A 215 12.38 4.69 -7.63
N GLN A 216 11.08 4.54 -7.93
CA GLN A 216 10.44 3.25 -8.25
C GLN A 216 10.46 2.93 -9.74
#